data_AF-A0A2E0VTM2-F1
#
_entry.id   AF-A0A2E0VTM2-F1
#
_cell.length_a   1.000
_cell.length_b   1.000
_cell.length_c   1.000
_cell.angle_alpha   90.00
_cell.angle_beta   90.00
_cell.angle_gamma   90.00
#
_symmetry.space_group_name_H-M   'P 1'
#
loop_
_entity.id
_entity.type
_entity.pdbx_description
1 polymer ?
#
loop_
_entity_poly.entity_id
_entity_poly.type
_entity_poly.pdbx_seq_one_letter_code
_entity_poly.pdbx_strand_id
1 'polypeptide(L)'
;MSVLSAILITLAAALAMEFVAWFTHKYVMHGLLWKWHEDHHKPHFKEGRFFEKNDLFFLVFATPGIALLLLGTFTPQRWMFFVGLGITIYGAIYFLIHDVYIHQRFSWFKQLDNKYSRAILRAHGAHHAKTEKDGCESFGLLLVNPKYFKKRSSWKLKRNK
;
A
#
# COMPACT_ATOMS: atom_id res chain seq x y z
N MET A 1 -18.25 -23.20 -10.14
CA MET A 1 -17.33 -22.80 -9.06
C MET A 1 -18.14 -22.63 -7.79
N SER A 2 -17.65 -23.14 -6.65
CA SER A 2 -18.36 -23.04 -5.37
C SER A 2 -18.13 -21.68 -4.71
N VAL A 3 -19.01 -21.33 -3.77
CA VAL A 3 -18.87 -20.11 -2.95
C VAL A 3 -17.57 -20.14 -2.15
N LEU A 4 -17.21 -21.30 -1.58
CA LEU A 4 -15.96 -21.45 -0.83
C LEU A 4 -14.74 -21.16 -1.71
N SER A 5 -14.68 -21.70 -2.93
CA SER A 5 -13.58 -21.42 -3.86
C SER A 5 -13.51 -19.93 -4.22
N ALA A 6 -14.65 -19.29 -4.44
CA ALA A 6 -14.72 -17.86 -4.74
C ALA A 6 -14.14 -16.99 -3.60
N ILE A 7 -14.52 -17.30 -2.35
CA ILE A 7 -14.01 -16.62 -1.15
C ILE A 7 -12.50 -16.84 -1.02
N LEU A 8 -12.04 -18.08 -1.13
CA LEU A 8 -10.61 -18.40 -1.00
C LEU A 8 -9.76 -17.72 -2.07
N ILE A 9 -10.22 -17.69 -3.33
CA ILE A 9 -9.52 -16.99 -4.43
C ILE A 9 -9.46 -15.49 -4.15
N THR A 10 -10.57 -14.90 -3.73
CA THR A 10 -10.63 -13.45 -3.42
C THR A 10 -9.67 -13.09 -2.30
N LEU A 11 -9.69 -13.85 -1.19
CA LEU A 11 -8.80 -13.62 -0.05
C LEU A 11 -7.34 -13.86 -0.42
N ALA A 12 -7.03 -14.93 -1.15
CA ALA A 12 -5.68 -15.21 -1.59
C ALA A 12 -5.13 -14.09 -2.49
N ALA A 13 -5.94 -13.60 -3.44
CA ALA A 13 -5.57 -12.46 -4.29
C ALA A 13 -5.34 -11.18 -3.48
N ALA A 14 -6.24 -10.85 -2.55
CA ALA A 14 -6.09 -9.66 -1.69
C ALA A 14 -4.85 -9.74 -0.80
N LEU A 15 -4.53 -10.92 -0.24
CA LEU A 15 -3.33 -11.11 0.58
C LEU A 15 -2.04 -11.07 -0.25
N ALA A 16 -2.05 -11.67 -1.45
CA ALA A 16 -0.92 -11.62 -2.37
C ALA A 16 -0.59 -10.19 -2.80
N MET A 17 -1.60 -9.31 -2.87
CA MET A 17 -1.39 -7.91 -3.21
C MET A 17 -0.51 -7.15 -2.20
N GLU A 18 -0.44 -7.56 -0.93
CA GLU A 18 0.51 -6.94 0.01
C GLU A 18 1.96 -7.16 -0.43
N PHE A 19 2.27 -8.37 -0.93
CA PHE A 19 3.59 -8.65 -1.49
C PHE A 19 3.81 -7.87 -2.79
N VAL A 20 2.82 -7.81 -3.67
CA VAL A 20 2.91 -7.04 -4.93
C VAL A 20 3.13 -5.55 -4.66
N ALA A 21 2.40 -4.98 -3.70
CA ALA A 21 2.54 -3.59 -3.30
C ALA A 21 3.93 -3.34 -2.71
N TRP A 22 4.39 -4.17 -1.77
CA TRP A 22 5.73 -4.08 -1.20
C TRP A 22 6.82 -4.16 -2.27
N PHE A 23 6.72 -5.14 -3.18
CA PHE A 23 7.70 -5.36 -4.24
C PHE A 23 7.75 -4.18 -5.19
N THR A 24 6.58 -3.75 -5.67
CA THR A 24 6.47 -2.63 -6.60
C THR A 24 6.96 -1.34 -5.94
N HIS A 25 6.60 -1.10 -4.69
CA HIS A 25 7.04 0.06 -3.95
C HIS A 25 8.57 0.10 -3.81
N LYS A 26 9.19 -1.02 -3.43
CA LYS A 26 10.64 -1.11 -3.22
C LYS A 26 11.45 -1.05 -4.52
N TYR A 27 11.05 -1.81 -5.55
CA TYR A 27 11.88 -2.03 -6.73
C TYR A 27 11.46 -1.21 -7.95
N VAL A 28 10.21 -0.78 -8.02
CA VAL A 28 9.70 0.01 -9.15
C VAL A 28 9.56 1.48 -8.75
N MET A 29 8.83 1.78 -7.68
CA MET A 29 8.58 3.15 -7.24
C MET A 29 9.85 3.79 -6.68
N HIS A 30 10.60 3.10 -5.82
CA HIS A 30 11.95 3.48 -5.41
C HIS A 30 13.05 3.09 -6.41
N GLY A 31 12.68 2.73 -7.64
CA GLY A 31 13.60 2.23 -8.68
C GLY A 31 13.46 2.99 -9.98
N LEU A 32 12.91 2.30 -11.00
CA LEU A 32 12.75 2.82 -12.36
C LEU A 32 11.80 4.02 -12.42
N LEU A 33 10.75 4.02 -11.61
CA LEU A 33 9.69 5.03 -11.63
C LEU A 33 9.77 6.00 -10.45
N TRP A 34 10.97 6.23 -9.90
CA TRP A 34 11.20 7.21 -8.83
C TRP A 34 10.67 8.61 -9.16
N LYS A 35 10.78 9.06 -10.41
CA LYS A 35 10.26 10.38 -10.83
C LYS A 35 8.74 10.53 -10.63
N TRP A 36 7.99 9.43 -10.54
CA TRP A 36 6.56 9.44 -10.24
C TRP A 36 6.28 9.38 -8.75
N HIS A 37 7.22 8.90 -7.94
CA HIS A 37 7.06 8.69 -6.50
C HIS A 37 7.78 9.75 -5.64
N GLU A 38 8.74 10.47 -6.21
CA GLU A 38 9.59 11.43 -5.53
C GLU A 38 8.82 12.58 -4.86
N ASP A 39 7.76 13.07 -5.51
CA ASP A 39 6.97 14.17 -4.97
C ASP A 39 6.18 13.76 -3.72
N HIS A 40 5.76 12.50 -3.65
CA HIS A 40 5.13 11.91 -2.49
C HIS A 40 6.06 11.83 -1.25
N HIS A 41 7.37 11.64 -1.48
CA HIS A 41 8.39 11.66 -0.41
C HIS A 41 8.76 13.05 0.10
N LYS A 42 8.37 14.12 -0.61
CA LYS A 42 8.78 15.49 -0.30
C LYS A 42 7.69 16.23 0.49
N PRO A 43 7.94 16.62 1.75
CA PRO A 43 6.94 17.25 2.62
C PRO A 43 6.35 18.55 2.05
N HIS A 44 7.15 19.33 1.32
CA HIS A 44 6.79 20.67 0.86
C HIS A 44 5.81 20.69 -0.32
N PHE A 45 5.57 19.56 -0.97
CA PHE A 45 4.56 19.48 -2.04
C PHE A 45 3.13 19.23 -1.52
N LYS A 46 2.98 19.05 -0.20
CA LYS A 46 1.71 18.76 0.46
C LYS A 46 0.81 19.99 0.66
N GLU A 47 1.35 21.20 0.56
CA GLU A 47 0.56 22.42 0.69
C GLU A 47 -0.13 22.75 -0.64
N GLY A 48 -1.39 22.32 -0.78
CA GLY A 48 -2.32 22.85 -1.79
C GLY A 48 -2.50 22.03 -3.08
N ARG A 49 -1.83 20.89 -3.27
CA ARG A 49 -2.06 20.02 -4.44
C ARG A 49 -2.92 18.83 -4.10
N PHE A 50 -4.11 18.77 -4.73
CA PHE A 50 -4.99 17.61 -4.67
C PHE A 50 -4.37 16.39 -5.35
N PHE A 51 -3.56 16.59 -6.39
CA PHE A 51 -2.93 15.52 -7.17
C PHE A 51 -1.41 15.45 -6.94
N GLU A 52 -0.91 14.23 -6.76
CA GLU A 52 0.51 13.86 -6.77
C GLU A 52 0.79 13.02 -8.02
N LYS A 53 2.01 13.09 -8.58
CA LYS A 53 2.40 12.19 -9.68
C LYS A 53 2.30 10.73 -9.26
N ASN A 54 2.45 10.47 -7.97
CA ASN A 54 2.25 9.17 -7.37
C ASN A 54 0.85 8.59 -7.64
N ASP A 55 -0.16 9.44 -7.85
CA ASP A 55 -1.53 9.00 -8.14
C ASP A 55 -1.64 8.21 -9.45
N LEU A 56 -0.65 8.34 -10.36
CA LEU A 56 -0.56 7.50 -11.56
C LEU A 56 -0.50 6.00 -11.22
N PHE A 57 0.09 5.65 -10.06
CA PHE A 57 0.14 4.26 -9.63
C PHE A 57 -1.25 3.69 -9.32
N PHE A 58 -2.23 4.50 -8.88
CA PHE A 58 -3.60 4.01 -8.71
C PHE A 58 -4.18 3.47 -10.02
N LEU A 59 -3.94 4.16 -11.13
CA LEU A 59 -4.38 3.71 -12.44
C LEU A 59 -3.66 2.42 -12.86
N VAL A 60 -2.35 2.35 -12.65
CA VAL A 60 -1.54 1.16 -12.95
C VAL A 60 -2.02 -0.05 -12.15
N PHE A 61 -2.27 0.10 -10.85
CA PHE A 61 -2.73 -0.99 -9.98
C PHE A 61 -4.21 -1.34 -10.18
N ALA A 62 -5.05 -0.38 -10.54
CA ALA A 62 -6.46 -0.65 -10.84
C ALA A 62 -6.65 -1.41 -12.16
N THR A 63 -5.79 -1.14 -13.15
CA THR A 63 -5.87 -1.76 -14.49
C THR A 63 -5.98 -3.30 -14.47
N PRO A 64 -5.09 -4.06 -13.81
CA PRO A 64 -5.21 -5.52 -13.76
C PRO A 64 -6.47 -5.99 -13.02
N GLY A 65 -6.91 -5.27 -11.97
CA GLY A 65 -8.15 -5.57 -11.26
C GLY A 65 -9.38 -5.43 -12.16
N ILE A 66 -9.48 -4.30 -12.86
CA ILE A 66 -10.56 -4.03 -13.82
C ILE A 66 -10.54 -5.04 -14.97
N ALA A 67 -9.37 -5.31 -15.55
CA ALA A 67 -9.23 -6.28 -16.63
C ALA A 67 -9.71 -7.68 -16.20
N LEU A 68 -9.31 -8.15 -15.02
CA LEU A 68 -9.70 -9.46 -14.50
C LEU A 68 -11.18 -9.53 -14.11
N LEU A 69 -11.75 -8.44 -13.61
CA LEU A 69 -13.20 -8.33 -13.40
C LEU A 69 -13.95 -8.49 -14.72
N LEU A 70 -13.58 -7.72 -15.75
CA LEU A 70 -14.20 -7.80 -17.07
C LEU A 70 -14.06 -9.19 -17.69
N LEU A 71 -12.85 -9.77 -17.68
CA LEU A 71 -12.61 -11.12 -18.19
C LEU A 71 -13.46 -12.14 -17.45
N GLY A 72 -13.49 -12.10 -16.13
CA GLY A 72 -14.28 -13.04 -15.33
C GLY A 72 -15.80 -12.87 -15.49
N THR A 73 -16.26 -11.69 -15.91
CA THR A 73 -17.68 -11.42 -16.23
C THR A 73 -18.06 -11.89 -17.63
N PHE A 74 -17.22 -11.62 -18.63
CA PHE A 74 -17.56 -11.83 -20.05
C PHE A 74 -17.01 -13.13 -20.65
N THR A 75 -16.26 -13.92 -19.87
CA THR A 75 -15.73 -15.21 -20.31
C THR A 75 -16.16 -16.33 -19.35
N PRO A 76 -16.04 -17.61 -19.77
CA PRO A 76 -16.32 -18.74 -18.88
C PRO A 76 -15.38 -18.81 -17.65
N GLN A 77 -14.26 -18.09 -17.63
CA GLN A 77 -13.24 -18.13 -16.57
C GLN A 77 -13.64 -17.30 -15.34
N ARG A 78 -14.72 -17.70 -14.67
CA ARG A 78 -15.28 -17.00 -13.49
C ARG A 78 -14.29 -16.76 -12.36
N TRP A 79 -13.25 -17.59 -12.21
CA TRP A 79 -12.23 -17.40 -11.18
C TRP A 79 -11.47 -16.07 -11.34
N MET A 80 -11.30 -15.56 -12.57
CA MET A 80 -10.65 -14.29 -12.86
C MET A 80 -11.39 -13.12 -12.20
N PHE A 81 -12.73 -13.19 -12.16
CA PHE A 81 -13.56 -12.17 -11.51
C PHE A 81 -13.17 -12.04 -10.03
N PHE A 82 -13.00 -13.15 -9.34
CA PHE A 82 -12.69 -13.16 -7.90
C PHE A 82 -11.24 -12.75 -7.62
N VAL A 83 -10.31 -13.01 -8.55
CA VAL A 83 -8.96 -12.43 -8.48
C VAL A 83 -9.02 -10.91 -8.64
N GLY A 84 -9.73 -10.42 -9.66
CA GLY A 84 -9.94 -8.99 -9.89
C GLY A 84 -10.63 -8.30 -8.71
N LEU A 85 -11.61 -8.97 -8.09
CA LEU A 85 -12.28 -8.52 -6.87
C LEU A 85 -11.30 -8.41 -5.70
N GLY A 86 -10.43 -9.41 -5.48
CA GLY A 86 -9.40 -9.37 -4.45
C GLY A 86 -8.41 -8.23 -4.64
N ILE A 87 -7.98 -7.98 -5.88
CA ILE A 87 -7.12 -6.83 -6.22
C ILE A 87 -7.84 -5.50 -5.91
N THR A 88 -9.10 -5.36 -6.31
CA THR A 88 -9.89 -4.16 -6.06
C THR A 88 -10.10 -3.91 -4.57
N ILE A 89 -10.41 -4.96 -3.79
CA ILE A 89 -10.55 -4.87 -2.32
C ILE A 89 -9.24 -4.40 -1.70
N TYR A 90 -8.11 -5.00 -2.07
CA TYR A 90 -6.81 -4.57 -1.55
C TYR A 90 -6.50 -3.12 -1.96
N GLY A 91 -6.75 -2.74 -3.22
CA GLY A 91 -6.57 -1.37 -3.70
C GLY A 91 -7.39 -0.35 -2.90
N ALA A 92 -8.64 -0.67 -2.58
CA ALA A 92 -9.49 0.15 -1.71
C ALA A 92 -8.93 0.25 -0.28
N ILE A 93 -8.50 -0.87 0.31
CA ILE A 93 -7.83 -0.88 1.62
C ILE A 93 -6.56 -0.02 1.57
N TYR A 94 -5.76 -0.16 0.52
CA TYR A 94 -4.52 0.58 0.34
C TYR A 94 -4.78 2.08 0.33
N PHE A 95 -5.70 2.56 -0.51
CA PHE A 95 -6.09 3.96 -0.57
C PHE A 95 -6.59 4.49 0.78
N LEU A 96 -7.46 3.74 1.46
CA LEU A 96 -8.01 4.15 2.75
C LEU A 96 -6.93 4.21 3.85
N ILE A 97 -5.97 3.29 3.86
CA ILE A 97 -4.92 3.30 4.88
C ILE A 97 -3.82 4.30 4.52
N HIS A 98 -3.39 4.35 3.27
CA HIS A 98 -2.28 5.18 2.83
C HIS A 98 -2.67 6.67 2.75
N ASP A 99 -3.60 7.01 1.86
CA ASP A 99 -3.89 8.40 1.51
C ASP A 99 -4.84 9.07 2.50
N VAL A 100 -5.85 8.33 2.95
CA VAL A 100 -6.83 8.83 3.91
C VAL A 100 -6.28 8.77 5.33
N TYR A 101 -5.85 7.59 5.79
CA TYR A 101 -5.52 7.40 7.20
C TYR A 101 -4.12 7.91 7.58
N ILE A 102 -3.08 7.57 6.80
CA ILE A 102 -1.69 7.94 7.11
C ILE A 102 -1.38 9.36 6.61
N HIS A 103 -1.60 9.65 5.33
CA HIS A 103 -1.26 10.94 4.73
C HIS A 103 -2.30 12.03 4.98
N GLN A 104 -3.53 11.67 5.36
CA GLN A 104 -4.64 12.61 5.58
C GLN A 104 -4.86 13.56 4.40
N ARG A 105 -4.66 13.09 3.17
CA ARG A 105 -5.02 13.84 1.95
C ARG A 105 -6.52 14.11 1.89
N PHE A 106 -7.30 13.24 2.52
CA PHE A 106 -8.73 13.40 2.77
C PHE A 106 -8.98 13.27 4.28
N SER A 107 -9.36 14.36 4.95
CA SER A 107 -9.47 14.46 6.41
C SER A 107 -10.82 14.01 6.99
N TRP A 108 -11.57 13.19 6.25
CA TRP A 108 -12.85 12.61 6.69
C TRP A 108 -12.73 11.48 7.72
N PHE A 109 -11.52 11.04 8.09
CA PHE A 109 -11.29 9.98 9.08
C PHE A 109 -10.21 10.38 10.09
N LYS A 110 -10.47 10.12 11.38
CA LYS A 110 -9.51 10.37 12.46
C LYS A 110 -8.62 9.16 12.69
N GLN A 111 -7.33 9.40 12.95
CA GLN A 111 -6.41 8.33 13.31
C GLN A 111 -6.81 7.68 14.64
N LEU A 112 -6.79 6.35 14.68
CA LEU A 112 -7.11 5.55 15.87
C LEU A 112 -5.88 5.44 16.77
N ASP A 113 -6.06 5.46 18.08
CA ASP A 113 -4.94 5.30 19.03
C ASP A 113 -4.81 3.87 19.58
N ASN A 114 -4.53 2.91 18.69
CA ASN A 114 -4.28 1.51 19.07
C ASN A 114 -2.88 1.02 18.65
N LYS A 115 -2.47 -0.13 19.18
CA LYS A 115 -1.10 -0.67 19.00
C LYS A 115 -0.76 -0.91 17.52
N TYR A 116 -1.72 -1.39 16.73
CA TYR A 116 -1.53 -1.69 15.31
C TYR A 116 -1.45 -0.39 14.49
N SER A 117 -2.42 0.52 14.67
CA SER A 117 -2.41 1.86 14.09
C SER A 117 -1.07 2.58 14.31
N ARG A 118 -0.60 2.62 15.56
CA ARG A 118 0.68 3.26 15.89
C ARG A 118 1.85 2.58 15.19
N ALA A 119 1.82 1.27 14.98
CA ALA A 119 2.85 0.55 14.26
C ALA A 119 2.85 0.91 12.77
N ILE A 120 1.68 0.97 12.14
CA ILE A 120 1.50 1.38 10.74
C ILE A 120 2.03 2.80 10.52
N LEU A 121 1.58 3.77 11.34
CA LEU A 121 2.02 5.16 11.25
C LEU A 121 3.53 5.32 11.46
N ARG A 122 4.12 4.54 12.37
CA ARG A 122 5.57 4.56 12.62
C ARG A 122 6.37 3.94 11.49
N ALA A 123 5.88 2.85 10.91
CA ALA A 123 6.51 2.14 9.81
C ALA A 123 6.55 3.03 8.57
N HIS A 124 5.40 3.60 8.21
CA HIS A 124 5.27 4.53 7.09
C HIS A 124 6.00 5.85 7.31
N GLY A 125 5.93 6.40 8.53
CA GLY A 125 6.70 7.58 8.90
C GLY A 125 8.22 7.34 8.86
N ALA A 126 8.70 6.13 9.18
CA ALA A 126 10.10 5.77 9.04
C ALA A 126 10.53 5.62 7.57
N HIS A 127 9.62 5.14 6.73
CA HIS A 127 9.81 5.05 5.28
C HIS A 127 10.00 6.45 4.65
N HIS A 128 9.10 7.39 4.93
CA HIS A 128 9.22 8.78 4.44
C HIS A 128 10.21 9.66 5.20
N ALA A 129 10.86 9.15 6.27
CA ALA A 129 11.91 9.89 6.95
C ALA A 129 13.13 10.13 6.04
N LYS A 130 13.25 9.35 4.97
CA LYS A 130 14.18 9.60 3.86
C LYS A 130 13.41 10.15 2.67
N THR A 131 13.86 11.29 2.17
CA THR A 131 13.25 12.00 1.04
C THR A 131 13.88 11.65 -0.30
N GLU A 132 15.02 10.94 -0.26
CA GLU A 132 15.74 10.46 -1.42
C GLU A 132 15.28 9.06 -1.81
N LYS A 133 15.62 8.67 -3.04
CA LYS A 133 15.32 7.34 -3.60
C LYS A 133 15.86 6.20 -2.73
N ASP A 134 17.07 6.36 -2.22
CA ASP A 134 17.83 5.29 -1.57
C ASP A 134 17.83 5.41 -0.03
N GLY A 135 18.01 4.26 0.64
CA GLY A 135 18.14 4.19 2.09
C GLY A 135 16.81 4.22 2.87
N CYS A 136 15.67 4.18 2.17
CA CYS A 136 14.36 3.97 2.77
C CYS A 136 14.24 2.57 3.38
N GLU A 137 13.39 2.46 4.40
CA GLU A 137 13.00 1.18 5.01
C GLU A 137 11.47 1.05 4.98
N SER A 138 10.95 -0.15 5.26
CA SER A 138 9.51 -0.41 5.42
C SER A 138 8.62 -0.01 4.23
N PHE A 139 8.74 -0.75 3.12
CA PHE A 139 7.98 -0.51 1.88
C PHE A 139 6.56 -1.13 1.87
N GLY A 140 6.22 -1.97 2.85
CA GLY A 140 4.87 -2.57 2.97
C GLY A 140 3.88 -1.63 3.65
N LEU A 141 2.58 -1.93 3.54
CA LEU A 141 1.52 -1.10 4.11
C LEU A 141 0.90 -1.75 5.35
N LEU A 142 0.34 -2.95 5.21
CA LEU A 142 -0.39 -3.63 6.29
C LEU A 142 0.54 -4.52 7.13
N LEU A 143 1.56 -5.12 6.51
CA LEU A 143 2.51 -5.97 7.19
C LEU A 143 3.78 -5.20 7.53
N VAL A 144 3.85 -4.74 8.78
CA VAL A 144 4.97 -3.93 9.27
C VAL A 144 5.90 -4.73 10.18
N ASN A 145 7.19 -4.40 10.14
CA ASN A 145 8.19 -5.06 10.97
C ASN A 145 7.83 -4.96 12.48
N PRO A 146 7.97 -6.05 13.26
CA PRO A 146 7.66 -6.06 14.70
C PRO A 146 8.32 -4.94 15.53
N LYS A 147 9.44 -4.36 15.06
CA LYS A 147 10.10 -3.22 15.73
C LYS A 147 9.15 -2.01 15.87
N TYR A 148 8.27 -1.76 14.90
CA TYR A 148 7.39 -0.58 14.89
C TYR A 148 6.28 -0.64 15.96
N PHE A 149 5.96 -1.83 16.48
CA PHE A 149 5.06 -2.00 17.62
C PHE A 149 5.65 -1.49 18.94
N LYS A 150 6.98 -1.30 19.01
CA LYS A 150 7.68 -0.73 20.16
C LYS A 150 7.93 0.77 19.98
N LYS A 151 8.19 1.48 21.08
CA LYS A 151 8.54 2.91 21.07
C LYS A 151 9.83 3.14 20.26
N ARG A 152 9.94 4.28 19.58
CA ARG A 152 11.08 4.64 18.71
C ARG A 152 12.44 4.57 19.43
N SER A 153 12.48 4.90 20.72
CA SER A 153 13.67 4.79 21.57
C SER A 153 14.24 3.36 21.64
N SER A 154 13.38 2.34 21.51
CA SER A 154 13.81 0.94 21.57
C SER A 154 14.39 0.40 20.25
N TRP A 155 14.30 1.14 19.15
CA TRP A 155 14.76 0.66 17.84
C TRP A 155 16.29 0.66 17.70
N LYS A 156 16.98 1.58 18.39
CA LYS A 156 18.43 1.79 18.27
C LYS A 156 19.28 0.75 19.01
N LEU A 157 18.72 0.05 20.00
CA LEU A 157 19.46 -0.89 20.85
C LEU A 157 19.88 -2.20 20.14
N LYS A 158 19.48 -2.43 18.89
CA LYS A 158 19.82 -3.65 18.12
C LYS A 158 20.86 -3.47 17.01
N ARG A 159 21.43 -2.27 16.82
CA ARG A 159 22.44 -2.04 15.75
C ARG A 159 23.89 -2.32 16.15
N ASN A 160 24.15 -2.74 17.39
CA ASN A 160 25.49 -3.07 17.91
C ASN A 160 25.57 -4.52 18.41
N LYS A 161 25.46 -5.49 17.50
CA LYS A 161 25.97 -6.85 17.68
C LYS A 161 26.58 -7.33 16.39
#